data_AF-A0A9P1GY08-F1
#
_entry.id   AF-A0A9P1GY08-F1
#
_cell.length_a   1.000
_cell.length_b   1.000
_cell.length_c   1.000
_cell.angle_alpha   90.00
_cell.angle_beta   90.00
_cell.angle_gamma   90.00
#
_symmetry.space_group_name_H-M   'P 1'
#
loop_
_entity.id
_entity.type
_entity.pdbx_description
1 polymer ?
#
loop_
_entity_poly.entity_id
_entity_poly.type
_entity_poly.pdbx_seq_one_letter_code
_entity_poly.pdbx_strand_id
1 'polypeptide(L)'
;METDSSSAVGRPVGSFSVDDNGLARYSFKIDVPEGISRNSTPEISLEYAQGLPNGILGVGWSLSGTSAIRLGAAKLPSDSPNYSRVDYDRSQPRYFLNGRELLIVWGQYGVPGAYYKPELDPDGQTVNHADDGGFIVEDFAGDRYEYGTTPKSRIFSDTQGAYIEWHLTKRTDRFGNSVSYGYVGHPSIGASALEDELNDSAIYAQRLAKIRVATNLDSGRVDLRSYRVQYRQSSITNLSLLSSITECSRKGRDLVPTEFTYSGETAAGSGPIFRVDNAISTLQGTRNNISIVPLNISGRGLTDLACLRYQTETKQLSLKTYLAEKKRDDHGELVLKWEPSLHAGAKLHCLSWT
;
A
#
# COMPACT_ATOMS: atom_id res chain seq x y z
N MET A 1 -24.71 48.93 0.75
CA MET A 1 -24.96 47.48 0.57
C MET A 1 -23.83 46.98 -0.31
N GLU A 2 -22.65 46.80 0.28
CA GLU A 2 -21.47 46.32 -0.43
C GLU A 2 -21.60 44.80 -0.54
N THR A 3 -21.65 44.32 -1.78
CA THR A 3 -21.56 42.90 -2.08
C THR A 3 -20.14 42.45 -1.80
N ASP A 4 -19.94 41.87 -0.62
CA ASP A 4 -18.70 41.20 -0.23
C ASP A 4 -18.59 39.87 -0.99
N SER A 5 -18.37 39.96 -2.30
CA SER A 5 -17.90 38.86 -3.13
C SER A 5 -16.38 38.78 -3.02
N SER A 6 -15.89 38.52 -1.79
CA SER A 6 -14.53 38.06 -1.58
C SER A 6 -14.42 36.65 -2.16
N SER A 7 -13.77 36.59 -3.31
CA SER A 7 -13.43 35.44 -4.12
C SER A 7 -13.02 34.24 -3.27
N ALA A 8 -13.57 33.06 -3.59
CA ALA A 8 -13.12 31.76 -3.09
C ALA A 8 -11.73 31.36 -3.63
N VAL A 9 -10.78 32.30 -3.67
CA VAL A 9 -9.40 32.11 -4.12
C VAL A 9 -8.59 31.69 -2.90
N GLY A 10 -8.12 30.44 -2.90
CA GLY A 10 -7.30 29.88 -1.83
C GLY A 10 -7.88 28.65 -1.13
N ARG A 11 -8.90 27.99 -1.68
CA ARG A 11 -9.31 26.66 -1.19
C ARG A 11 -8.11 25.71 -1.29
N PRO A 12 -7.74 24.96 -0.23
CA PRO A 12 -6.88 23.80 -0.37
C PRO A 12 -7.68 22.73 -1.11
N VAL A 13 -7.69 22.83 -2.44
CA VAL A 13 -8.07 21.72 -3.31
C VAL A 13 -6.87 20.79 -3.36
N GLY A 14 -7.06 19.57 -2.89
CA GLY A 14 -6.06 18.54 -3.09
C GLY A 14 -5.80 18.30 -4.58
N SER A 15 -4.65 17.71 -4.90
CA SER A 15 -4.25 17.44 -6.28
C SER A 15 -4.60 16.00 -6.67
N PHE A 16 -5.34 15.82 -7.76
CA PHE A 16 -5.59 14.53 -8.37
C PHE A 16 -4.56 14.23 -9.46
N SER A 17 -4.10 12.99 -9.54
CA SER A 17 -3.27 12.50 -10.64
C SER A 17 -3.51 11.01 -10.90
N VAL A 18 -2.96 10.52 -12.02
CA VAL A 18 -2.88 9.10 -12.34
C VAL A 18 -1.40 8.77 -12.50
N ASP A 19 -0.92 7.72 -11.83
CA ASP A 19 0.48 7.33 -11.93
C ASP A 19 0.78 6.55 -13.23
N ASP A 20 2.05 6.26 -13.48
CA ASP A 20 2.50 5.56 -14.68
C ASP A 20 1.95 4.13 -14.80
N ASN A 21 1.35 3.58 -13.73
CA ASN A 21 0.68 2.28 -13.71
C ASN A 21 -0.85 2.41 -13.94
N GLY A 22 -1.35 3.61 -14.22
CA GLY A 22 -2.77 3.86 -14.44
C GLY A 22 -3.60 3.90 -13.16
N LEU A 23 -2.97 4.01 -11.98
CA LEU A 23 -3.66 4.04 -10.69
C LEU A 23 -3.98 5.48 -10.27
N ALA A 24 -5.20 5.69 -9.79
CA ALA A 24 -5.63 7.00 -9.29
C ALA A 24 -4.89 7.40 -8.00
N ARG A 25 -4.52 8.67 -7.92
CA ARG A 25 -3.86 9.31 -6.76
C ARG A 25 -4.56 10.61 -6.38
N TYR A 26 -4.59 10.92 -5.10
CA TYR A 26 -5.09 12.21 -4.61
C TYR A 26 -4.29 12.67 -3.38
N SER A 27 -3.78 13.90 -3.40
CA SER A 27 -3.03 14.47 -2.28
C SER A 27 -3.79 15.62 -1.65
N PHE A 28 -4.11 15.53 -0.36
CA PHE A 28 -4.64 16.64 0.43
C PHE A 28 -3.53 17.18 1.37
N LYS A 29 -2.90 18.28 0.98
CA LYS A 29 -1.83 18.90 1.77
C LYS A 29 -2.36 19.54 3.05
N ILE A 30 -1.67 19.31 4.16
CA ILE A 30 -1.91 20.00 5.42
C ILE A 30 -1.10 21.30 5.39
N ASP A 31 -1.79 22.43 5.37
CA ASP A 31 -1.14 23.75 5.45
C ASP A 31 -0.55 23.94 6.86
N VAL A 32 0.78 24.05 6.91
CA VAL A 32 1.56 24.32 8.12
C VAL A 32 2.35 25.61 7.92
N PRO A 33 2.56 26.42 8.98
CA PRO A 33 3.43 27.59 8.89
C PRO A 33 4.83 27.21 8.42
N GLU A 34 5.44 28.09 7.63
CA GLU A 34 6.83 27.94 7.23
C GLU A 34 7.74 27.91 8.47
N GLY A 35 8.68 26.96 8.48
CA GLY A 35 9.72 26.84 9.48
C GLY A 35 10.87 27.83 9.27
N ILE A 36 11.86 27.78 10.16
CA ILE A 36 13.05 28.63 10.12
C ILE A 36 13.81 28.50 8.79
N SER A 37 13.83 27.28 8.22
CA SER A 37 14.34 26.99 6.89
C SER A 37 13.31 26.18 6.10
N ARG A 38 13.41 26.19 4.76
CA ARG A 38 12.55 25.37 3.88
C ARG A 38 12.60 23.88 4.27
N ASN A 39 13.77 23.37 4.61
CA ASN A 39 13.98 21.98 5.02
C ASN A 39 13.48 21.66 6.44
N SER A 40 13.17 22.69 7.22
CA SER A 40 12.61 22.57 8.58
C SER A 40 11.08 22.69 8.62
N THR A 41 10.44 22.87 7.47
CA THR A 41 8.97 22.89 7.38
C THR A 41 8.47 21.45 7.22
N PRO A 42 7.65 20.92 8.15
CA PRO A 42 7.09 19.57 8.00
C PRO A 42 6.16 19.50 6.79
N GLU A 43 6.42 18.59 5.85
CA GLU A 43 5.52 18.33 4.73
C GLU A 43 4.57 17.18 5.10
N ILE A 44 3.35 17.51 5.54
CA ILE A 44 2.32 16.53 5.91
C ILE A 44 1.18 16.61 4.89
N SER A 45 0.69 15.45 4.44
CA SER A 45 -0.47 15.36 3.56
C SER A 45 -1.24 14.05 3.79
N LEU A 46 -2.51 14.04 3.40
CA LEU A 46 -3.33 12.84 3.34
C LEU A 46 -3.34 12.36 1.89
N GLU A 47 -2.79 11.19 1.65
CA GLU A 47 -2.56 10.66 0.32
C GLU A 47 -3.51 9.49 0.06
N TYR A 48 -4.27 9.56 -1.01
CA TYR A 48 -4.99 8.43 -1.57
C TYR A 48 -4.16 7.82 -2.69
N ALA A 49 -4.08 6.50 -2.71
CA ALA A 49 -3.65 5.76 -3.87
C ALA A 49 -4.50 4.50 -4.04
N GLN A 50 -4.98 4.31 -5.26
CA GLN A 50 -5.78 3.14 -5.62
C GLN A 50 -5.00 1.85 -5.34
N GLY A 51 -5.63 0.93 -4.61
CA GLY A 51 -5.03 -0.36 -4.24
C GLY A 51 -4.19 -0.35 -2.97
N LEU A 52 -4.01 0.80 -2.29
CA LEU A 52 -3.39 0.78 -0.95
C LEU A 52 -4.28 0.02 0.05
N PRO A 53 -3.66 -0.70 1.01
CA PRO A 53 -4.38 -1.42 2.04
C PRO A 53 -5.11 -0.45 3.00
N ASN A 54 -5.84 -1.04 3.95
CA ASN A 54 -6.44 -0.28 5.04
C ASN A 54 -5.36 0.29 5.98
N GLY A 55 -5.61 1.47 6.56
CA GLY A 55 -4.69 2.13 7.48
C GLY A 55 -5.38 3.14 8.40
N ILE A 56 -4.59 4.03 9.02
CA ILE A 56 -5.06 5.06 9.98
C ILE A 56 -6.11 6.03 9.38
N LEU A 57 -6.19 6.13 8.06
CA LEU A 57 -7.15 6.95 7.31
C LEU A 57 -8.18 6.12 6.53
N GLY A 58 -8.30 4.83 6.81
CA GLY A 58 -9.18 3.93 6.05
C GLY A 58 -8.53 3.41 4.76
N VAL A 59 -9.32 2.69 3.96
CA VAL A 59 -8.85 1.99 2.76
C VAL A 59 -8.39 2.96 1.68
N GLY A 60 -7.22 2.68 1.11
CA GLY A 60 -6.67 3.47 0.02
C GLY A 60 -5.97 4.75 0.47
N TRP A 61 -6.03 5.10 1.76
CA TRP A 61 -5.48 6.36 2.30
C TRP A 61 -4.29 6.13 3.23
N SER A 62 -3.30 7.00 3.15
CA SER A 62 -2.13 7.04 4.01
C SER A 62 -1.80 8.47 4.45
N LEU A 63 -1.05 8.58 5.55
CA LEU A 63 -0.49 9.85 6.02
C LEU A 63 0.93 9.96 5.47
N SER A 64 1.20 11.02 4.71
CA SER A 64 2.54 11.37 4.25
C SER A 64 3.27 12.26 5.26
N GLY A 65 4.59 12.37 5.09
CA GLY A 65 5.48 13.11 5.97
C GLY A 65 5.93 12.35 7.22
N THR A 66 5.59 11.06 7.29
CA THR A 66 6.19 10.10 8.22
C THR A 66 7.25 9.27 7.49
N SER A 67 8.29 8.85 8.20
CA SER A 67 9.31 7.97 7.66
C SER A 67 9.67 6.89 8.68
N ALA A 68 10.03 5.71 8.20
CA ALA A 68 10.40 4.60 9.05
C ALA A 68 11.40 3.66 8.36
N ILE A 69 12.21 3.01 9.19
CA ILE A 69 12.93 1.79 8.82
C ILE A 69 12.09 0.62 9.33
N ARG A 70 11.81 -0.34 8.46
CA ARG A 70 10.97 -1.51 8.76
C ARG A 70 11.68 -2.80 8.44
N LEU A 71 11.43 -3.81 9.24
CA LEU A 71 11.77 -5.18 8.94
C LEU A 71 10.69 -5.77 8.02
N GLY A 72 11.08 -6.36 6.90
CA GLY A 72 10.18 -6.94 5.90
C GLY A 72 10.76 -8.19 5.26
N ALA A 73 9.97 -8.90 4.46
CA ALA A 73 10.47 -10.06 3.72
C ALA A 73 11.55 -9.66 2.69
N ALA A 74 12.59 -10.48 2.55
CA ALA A 74 13.63 -10.28 1.54
C ALA A 74 13.04 -10.21 0.14
N LYS A 75 13.42 -9.21 -0.66
CA LYS A 75 12.97 -9.08 -2.06
C LYS A 75 13.82 -9.95 -2.99
N LEU A 76 13.31 -10.16 -4.20
CA LEU A 76 14.13 -10.63 -5.31
C LEU A 76 14.99 -9.45 -5.80
N PRO A 77 16.31 -9.63 -5.99
CA PRO A 77 17.14 -8.62 -6.62
C PRO A 77 16.56 -8.22 -7.97
N SER A 78 16.45 -6.92 -8.20
CA SER A 78 15.84 -6.32 -9.39
C SER A 78 16.54 -6.75 -10.69
N ASP A 79 17.85 -7.01 -10.61
CA ASP A 79 18.74 -7.39 -11.72
C ASP A 79 18.82 -8.91 -11.94
N SER A 80 18.37 -9.73 -10.99
CA SER A 80 18.48 -11.19 -11.09
C SER A 80 17.36 -11.93 -10.33
N PRO A 81 16.12 -11.94 -10.87
CA PRO A 81 14.98 -12.58 -10.21
C PRO A 81 15.11 -14.09 -10.01
N ASN A 82 16.08 -14.74 -10.68
CA ASN A 82 16.33 -16.19 -10.59
C ASN A 82 17.66 -16.55 -9.92
N TYR A 83 18.43 -15.58 -9.41
CA TYR A 83 19.74 -15.83 -8.82
C TYR A 83 19.82 -15.24 -7.41
N SER A 84 19.88 -16.10 -6.39
CA SER A 84 20.27 -15.65 -5.05
C SER A 84 21.79 -15.49 -5.04
N ARG A 85 22.30 -14.29 -4.74
CA ARG A 85 23.73 -14.15 -4.38
C ARG A 85 24.03 -15.07 -3.19
N VAL A 86 25.18 -15.73 -3.20
CA VAL A 86 25.59 -16.69 -2.15
C VAL A 86 25.53 -16.07 -0.75
N ASP A 87 25.81 -14.76 -0.66
CA ASP A 87 25.81 -14.00 0.60
C ASP A 87 24.45 -13.35 0.94
N TYR A 88 23.39 -13.62 0.17
CA TYR A 88 22.07 -13.05 0.36
C TYR A 88 21.06 -14.13 0.79
N ASP A 89 20.99 -14.36 2.09
CA ASP A 89 19.99 -15.26 2.69
C ASP A 89 18.57 -14.68 2.58
N ARG A 90 17.72 -15.33 1.78
CA ARG A 90 16.34 -14.91 1.55
C ARG A 90 15.36 -15.42 2.60
N SER A 91 15.82 -16.30 3.50
CA SER A 91 15.02 -16.80 4.62
C SER A 91 14.96 -15.80 5.78
N GLN A 92 15.90 -14.85 5.83
CA GLN A 92 15.96 -13.84 6.87
C GLN A 92 15.27 -12.55 6.43
N PRO A 93 14.59 -11.86 7.35
CA PRO A 93 13.97 -10.58 7.03
C PRO A 93 15.02 -9.48 6.81
N ARG A 94 14.64 -8.46 6.06
CA ARG A 94 15.48 -7.34 5.64
C ARG A 94 14.94 -6.00 6.13
N TYR A 95 15.82 -5.06 6.41
CA TYR A 95 15.50 -3.67 6.70
C TYR A 95 15.16 -2.92 5.42
N PHE A 96 14.12 -2.10 5.48
CA PHE A 96 13.67 -1.23 4.41
C PHE A 96 13.54 0.19 4.93
N LEU A 97 14.26 1.14 4.34
CA LEU A 97 14.06 2.56 4.56
C LEU A 97 13.00 3.06 3.58
N ASN A 98 11.82 3.45 4.09
CA ASN A 98 10.70 3.91 3.27
C ASN A 98 10.34 2.95 2.10
N GLY A 99 10.48 1.64 2.34
CA GLY A 99 10.19 0.58 1.35
C GLY A 99 11.35 0.22 0.41
N ARG A 100 12.49 0.93 0.48
CA ARG A 100 13.73 0.60 -0.24
C ARG A 100 14.61 -0.28 0.63
N GLU A 101 15.06 -1.42 0.09
CA GLU A 101 15.86 -2.37 0.86
C GLU A 101 17.21 -1.77 1.25
N LEU A 102 17.65 -2.04 2.47
CA LEU A 102 18.96 -1.68 2.98
C LEU A 102 19.93 -2.85 2.79
N LEU A 103 20.93 -2.63 1.93
CA LEU A 103 22.01 -3.55 1.67
C LEU A 103 23.15 -3.25 2.63
N ILE A 104 23.65 -4.30 3.30
CA ILE A 104 24.80 -4.16 4.18
C ILE A 104 26.06 -3.88 3.36
N VAL A 105 26.85 -2.92 3.82
CA VAL A 105 28.14 -2.57 3.23
C VAL A 105 29.28 -2.89 4.19
N TRP A 106 29.06 -2.79 5.50
CA TRP A 106 30.05 -3.16 6.51
C TRP A 106 29.40 -3.66 7.81
N GLY A 107 30.11 -4.54 8.53
CA GLY A 107 29.67 -5.13 9.79
C GLY A 107 28.83 -6.40 9.60
N GLN A 108 28.10 -6.79 10.65
CA GLN A 108 27.18 -7.92 10.63
C GLN A 108 25.73 -7.45 10.54
N TYR A 109 24.94 -8.06 9.65
CA TYR A 109 23.54 -7.69 9.45
C TYR A 109 22.74 -7.77 10.75
N GLY A 110 21.96 -6.73 11.04
CA GLY A 110 21.12 -6.67 12.24
C GLY A 110 21.87 -6.34 13.53
N VAL A 111 23.18 -6.19 13.51
CA VAL A 111 23.98 -5.88 14.71
C VAL A 111 24.25 -4.37 14.78
N PRO A 112 24.21 -3.74 15.97
CA PRO A 112 24.67 -2.36 16.15
C PRO A 112 26.10 -2.17 15.66
N GLY A 113 26.40 -0.99 15.10
CA GLY A 113 27.64 -0.68 14.41
C GLY A 113 27.67 -1.11 12.94
N ALA A 114 26.68 -1.88 12.46
CA ALA A 114 26.57 -2.19 11.04
C ALA A 114 26.16 -0.97 10.20
N TYR A 115 26.63 -0.96 8.95
CA TYR A 115 26.48 0.13 8.01
C TYR A 115 25.82 -0.37 6.72
N TYR A 116 24.83 0.38 6.25
CA TYR A 116 23.99 0.02 5.11
C TYR A 116 23.82 1.18 4.13
N LYS A 117 23.43 0.82 2.91
CA LYS A 117 22.93 1.75 1.89
C LYS A 117 21.63 1.24 1.27
N PRO A 118 20.70 2.12 0.85
CA PRO A 118 19.56 1.70 0.06
C PRO A 118 19.99 1.05 -1.27
N GLU A 119 19.29 0.02 -1.73
CA GLU A 119 19.53 -0.61 -3.04
C GLU A 119 19.45 0.42 -4.18
N LEU A 120 18.46 1.30 -4.12
CA LEU A 120 18.29 2.46 -5.00
C LEU A 120 18.43 3.73 -4.17
N ASP A 121 19.56 4.42 -4.35
CA ASP A 121 19.96 5.55 -3.50
C ASP A 121 20.21 6.83 -4.31
N PRO A 122 19.16 7.50 -4.82
CA PRO A 122 19.29 8.79 -5.50
C PRO A 122 19.74 9.92 -4.56
N ASP A 123 19.53 9.77 -3.25
CA ASP A 123 19.73 10.80 -2.23
C ASP A 123 21.11 10.67 -1.53
N GLY A 124 21.85 9.60 -1.79
CA GLY A 124 23.17 9.36 -1.21
C GLY A 124 23.14 8.98 0.27
N GLN A 125 22.09 8.27 0.68
CA GLN A 125 21.81 7.93 2.06
C GLN A 125 22.75 6.86 2.58
N THR A 126 23.30 7.15 3.74
CA THR A 126 24.07 6.21 4.54
C THR A 126 23.31 5.88 5.81
N VAL A 127 23.22 4.61 6.18
CA VAL A 127 22.40 4.17 7.32
C VAL A 127 23.29 3.43 8.31
N ASN A 128 23.37 3.93 9.54
CA ASN A 128 24.11 3.32 10.64
C ASN A 128 23.13 2.74 11.65
N HIS A 129 23.33 1.49 12.04
CA HIS A 129 22.62 0.88 13.16
C HIS A 129 23.29 1.35 14.46
N ALA A 130 22.57 2.16 15.25
CA ALA A 130 23.12 2.77 16.46
C ALA A 130 23.13 1.79 17.64
N ASP A 131 24.03 2.03 18.60
CA ASP A 131 24.21 1.19 19.79
C ASP A 131 22.98 1.11 20.70
N ASP A 132 22.12 2.14 20.65
CA ASP A 132 20.85 2.16 21.36
C ASP A 132 19.76 1.29 20.69
N GLY A 133 20.09 0.64 19.57
CA GLY A 133 19.18 -0.16 18.75
C GLY A 133 18.27 0.66 17.84
N GLY A 134 18.54 1.96 17.67
CA GLY A 134 17.91 2.83 16.66
C GLY A 134 18.75 2.92 15.38
N PHE A 135 18.42 3.85 14.50
CA PHE A 135 19.22 4.10 13.29
C PHE A 135 19.50 5.58 13.10
N ILE A 136 20.67 5.87 12.51
CA ILE A 136 21.05 7.20 12.08
C ILE A 136 21.24 7.15 10.56
N VAL A 137 20.52 8.02 9.85
CA VAL A 137 20.66 8.19 8.40
C VAL A 137 21.23 9.56 8.10
N GLU A 138 22.17 9.63 7.17
CA GLU A 138 22.73 10.88 6.66
C GLU A 138 22.71 10.86 5.13
N ASP A 139 22.28 11.96 4.51
CA ASP A 139 22.25 12.12 3.05
C ASP A 139 23.41 13.01 2.54
N PHE A 140 23.60 13.07 1.22
CA PHE A 140 24.65 13.93 0.63
C PHE A 140 24.41 15.43 0.83
N ALA A 141 23.18 15.84 1.20
CA ALA A 141 22.89 17.22 1.56
C ALA A 141 23.33 17.56 2.99
N GLY A 142 23.81 16.58 3.77
CA GLY A 142 24.23 16.75 5.15
C GLY A 142 23.06 16.85 6.12
N ASP A 143 21.85 16.47 5.70
CA ASP A 143 20.74 16.32 6.63
C ASP A 143 20.89 15.00 7.39
N ARG A 144 20.64 15.05 8.69
CA ARG A 144 20.74 13.91 9.60
C ARG A 144 19.37 13.52 10.13
N TYR A 145 19.05 12.25 10.06
CA TYR A 145 17.76 11.67 10.44
C TYR A 145 17.99 10.59 11.51
N GLU A 146 17.27 10.70 12.62
CA GLU A 146 17.34 9.77 13.74
C GLU A 146 16.05 8.94 13.76
N TYR A 147 16.17 7.62 13.85
CA TYR A 147 15.04 6.69 13.85
C TYR A 147 15.03 5.85 15.12
N GLY A 148 13.85 5.71 15.72
CA GLY A 148 13.65 4.83 16.86
C GLY A 148 14.47 5.22 18.09
N THR A 149 14.85 6.48 18.28
CA THR A 149 15.66 6.89 19.46
C THR A 149 14.87 6.92 20.78
N THR A 150 13.58 6.57 20.75
CA THR A 150 12.72 6.49 21.94
C THR A 150 11.91 5.19 21.92
N PRO A 151 11.51 4.64 23.08
CA PRO A 151 10.67 3.43 23.09
C PRO A 151 9.34 3.59 22.34
N LYS A 152 8.74 4.79 22.34
CA LYS A 152 7.46 5.05 21.65
C LYS A 152 7.59 5.18 20.14
N SER A 153 8.80 5.34 19.61
CA SER A 153 9.07 5.38 18.18
C SER A 153 9.52 4.04 17.62
N ARG A 154 9.42 2.96 18.41
CA ARG A 154 9.65 1.58 17.96
C ARG A 154 8.38 0.77 18.07
N ILE A 155 8.14 -0.09 17.07
CA ILE A 155 7.09 -1.11 17.12
C ILE A 155 7.77 -2.47 17.31
N PHE A 156 7.21 -3.31 18.18
CA PHE A 156 7.65 -4.67 18.43
C PHE A 156 6.68 -5.69 17.83
N SER A 157 7.22 -6.85 17.44
CA SER A 157 6.41 -8.04 17.20
C SER A 157 5.89 -8.59 18.53
N ASP A 158 4.60 -8.89 18.56
CA ASP A 158 3.87 -9.48 19.69
C ASP A 158 4.45 -10.82 20.17
N THR A 159 5.14 -11.54 19.28
CA THR A 159 5.56 -12.93 19.52
C THR A 159 6.92 -13.04 20.22
N GLN A 160 7.78 -12.02 20.13
CA GLN A 160 9.16 -12.09 20.65
C GLN A 160 9.69 -10.79 21.26
N GLY A 161 8.93 -9.69 21.25
CA GLY A 161 9.41 -8.39 21.73
C GLY A 161 10.52 -7.77 20.89
N ALA A 162 10.88 -8.40 19.77
CA ALA A 162 11.84 -7.87 18.80
C ALA A 162 11.24 -6.67 18.06
N TYR A 163 12.02 -5.60 17.91
CA TYR A 163 11.62 -4.43 17.14
C TYR A 163 11.53 -4.77 15.65
N ILE A 164 10.43 -4.37 15.02
CA ILE A 164 10.15 -4.57 13.59
C ILE A 164 10.02 -3.26 12.83
N GLU A 165 9.86 -2.13 13.52
CA GLU A 165 9.76 -0.81 12.90
C GLU A 165 10.36 0.27 13.80
N TRP A 166 11.10 1.19 13.19
CA TRP A 166 11.74 2.33 13.82
C TRP A 166 11.31 3.59 13.08
N HIS A 167 10.51 4.42 13.73
CA HIS A 167 10.00 5.66 13.17
C HIS A 167 10.98 6.82 13.33
N LEU A 168 11.01 7.73 12.35
CA LEU A 168 11.76 8.97 12.39
C LEU A 168 11.39 9.76 13.65
N THR A 169 12.36 10.07 14.50
CA THR A 169 12.19 10.87 15.72
C THR A 169 12.70 12.29 15.57
N LYS A 170 13.73 12.49 14.76
CA LYS A 170 14.31 13.82 14.54
C LYS A 170 14.96 13.92 13.17
N ARG A 171 14.78 15.07 12.53
CA ARG A 171 15.57 15.51 11.37
C ARG A 171 16.32 16.78 11.76
N THR A 172 17.59 16.87 11.40
CA THR A 172 18.43 18.05 11.61
C THR A 172 19.11 18.42 10.29
N ASP A 173 19.01 19.67 9.86
CA ASP A 173 19.70 20.16 8.67
C ASP A 173 21.18 20.50 8.96
N ARG A 174 21.96 20.74 7.91
CA ARG A 174 23.38 21.11 8.02
C ARG A 174 23.65 22.40 8.82
N PHE A 175 22.63 23.22 9.07
CA PHE A 175 22.72 24.47 9.82
C PHE A 175 22.26 24.31 11.28
N GLY A 176 21.84 23.10 11.68
CA GLY A 176 21.39 22.78 13.03
C GLY A 176 19.90 23.04 13.28
N ASN A 177 19.13 23.46 12.27
CA ASN A 177 17.67 23.54 12.41
C ASN A 177 17.09 22.13 12.48
N SER A 178 16.07 21.91 13.29
CA SER A 178 15.53 20.56 13.48
C SER A 178 14.02 20.49 13.58
N VAL A 179 13.50 19.33 13.18
CA VAL A 179 12.10 18.92 13.32
C VAL A 179 12.09 17.66 14.16
N SER A 180 11.25 17.64 15.20
CA SER A 180 11.10 16.49 16.09
C SER A 180 9.71 15.87 15.97
N TYR A 181 9.67 14.55 16.00
CA TYR A 181 8.47 13.74 15.81
C TYR A 181 8.19 12.96 17.10
N GLY A 182 7.07 13.28 17.72
CA GLY A 182 6.60 12.64 18.94
C GLY A 182 5.54 11.59 18.64
N TYR A 183 5.68 10.42 19.25
CA TYR A 183 4.74 9.31 19.09
C TYR A 183 4.05 9.00 20.42
N VAL A 184 2.79 8.59 20.33
CA VAL A 184 2.09 7.94 21.44
C VAL A 184 2.26 6.44 21.27
N GLY A 185 2.51 5.73 22.37
CA GLY A 185 2.61 4.27 22.32
C GLY A 185 1.33 3.70 21.74
N HIS A 186 1.47 2.71 20.86
CA HIS A 186 0.32 1.92 20.43
C HIS A 186 -0.29 1.29 21.69
N PRO A 187 -1.62 1.34 21.90
CA PRO A 187 -2.22 0.53 22.94
C PRO A 187 -1.95 -0.93 22.59
N SER A 188 -1.00 -1.56 23.27
CA SER A 188 -0.89 -3.00 23.28
C SER A 188 -2.05 -3.51 24.12
N ILE A 189 -2.86 -4.42 23.55
CA ILE A 189 -3.60 -5.34 24.42
C ILE A 189 -2.53 -6.13 25.16
N GLY A 190 -2.55 -6.12 26.49
CA GLY A 190 -1.88 -7.17 27.23
C GLY A 190 -2.58 -8.47 26.87
N ALA A 191 -1.92 -9.33 26.09
CA ALA A 191 -2.13 -10.74 25.70
C ALA A 191 -3.31 -11.58 26.28
N SER A 192 -4.46 -10.99 26.63
CA SER A 192 -5.48 -11.62 27.49
C SER A 192 -6.90 -11.38 27.02
N ALA A 193 -7.12 -10.70 25.90
CA ALA A 193 -8.48 -10.34 25.48
C ALA A 193 -9.00 -11.05 24.23
N LEU A 194 -8.19 -11.78 23.45
CA LEU A 194 -8.64 -12.43 22.21
C LEU A 194 -7.83 -13.71 21.88
N GLU A 195 -7.63 -14.61 22.86
CA GLU A 195 -7.25 -16.00 22.57
C GLU A 195 -8.49 -16.84 22.19
N ASP A 196 -9.37 -16.33 21.32
CA ASP A 196 -10.50 -17.11 20.81
C ASP A 196 -10.33 -17.35 19.30
N GLU A 197 -9.82 -18.55 19.03
CA GLU A 197 -9.96 -19.39 17.82
C GLU A 197 -9.45 -18.92 16.45
N LEU A 198 -9.07 -17.66 16.28
CA LEU A 198 -8.37 -17.20 15.08
C LEU A 198 -7.09 -16.54 15.53
N ASN A 199 -5.95 -17.18 15.26
CA ASN A 199 -4.60 -16.72 15.54
C ASN A 199 -4.21 -15.48 14.70
N ASP A 200 -5.13 -14.53 14.59
CA ASP A 200 -5.07 -13.29 13.84
C ASP A 200 -5.02 -12.17 14.87
N SER A 201 -3.81 -11.76 15.24
CA SER A 201 -3.58 -10.63 16.13
C SER A 201 -4.19 -9.37 15.50
N ALA A 202 -5.44 -9.08 15.84
CA ALA A 202 -6.08 -7.83 15.48
C ALA A 202 -5.37 -6.68 16.20
N ILE A 203 -4.40 -6.07 15.53
CA ILE A 203 -3.81 -4.80 15.96
C ILE A 203 -4.95 -3.78 15.96
N TYR A 204 -5.39 -3.32 17.14
CA TYR A 204 -6.38 -2.25 17.21
C TYR A 204 -5.87 -1.02 16.46
N ALA A 205 -6.40 -0.79 15.26
CA ALA A 205 -6.10 0.38 14.48
C ALA A 205 -6.95 1.56 14.99
N GLN A 206 -6.29 2.55 15.59
CA GLN A 206 -6.92 3.86 15.75
C GLN A 206 -7.07 4.53 14.40
N ARG A 207 -8.07 5.39 14.29
CA ARG A 207 -8.35 6.15 13.08
C ARG A 207 -8.13 7.63 13.33
N LEU A 208 -7.49 8.32 12.40
CA LEU A 208 -7.19 9.74 12.55
C LEU A 208 -8.48 10.56 12.48
N ALA A 209 -8.92 11.13 13.60
CA ALA A 209 -10.14 11.95 13.61
C ALA A 209 -9.86 13.43 13.29
N LYS A 210 -8.69 13.94 13.67
CA LYS A 210 -8.38 15.36 13.59
C LYS A 210 -6.87 15.62 13.56
N ILE A 211 -6.44 16.52 12.68
CA ILE A 211 -5.10 17.14 12.71
C ILE A 211 -5.25 18.56 13.24
N ARG A 212 -4.38 18.97 14.17
CA ARG A 212 -4.33 20.34 14.69
C ARG A 212 -2.99 20.97 14.35
N VAL A 213 -3.03 22.17 13.80
CA VAL A 213 -1.85 22.97 13.51
C VAL A 213 -1.83 24.13 14.49
N ALA A 214 -0.73 24.26 15.22
CA ALA A 214 -0.56 25.23 16.28
C ALA A 214 0.86 25.81 16.26
N THR A 215 1.01 27.02 16.78
CA THR A 215 2.31 27.63 17.06
C THR A 215 2.47 27.85 18.56
N ASN A 216 3.71 27.86 19.05
CA ASN A 216 4.01 28.22 20.44
C ASN A 216 4.50 29.67 20.45
N LEU A 217 3.81 30.52 21.20
CA LEU A 217 4.23 31.88 21.50
C LEU A 217 4.71 31.94 22.96
N ASP A 218 5.33 33.04 23.35
CA ASP A 218 5.69 33.29 24.76
C ASP A 218 4.46 33.23 25.69
N SER A 219 3.30 33.59 25.16
CA SER A 219 2.00 33.50 25.85
C SER A 219 1.41 32.07 25.90
N GLY A 220 2.12 31.07 25.36
CA GLY A 220 1.69 29.68 25.27
C GLY A 220 1.27 29.24 23.86
N ARG A 221 0.76 28.00 23.77
CA ARG A 221 0.33 27.36 22.53
C ARG A 221 -0.94 28.03 21.97
N VAL A 222 -0.91 28.37 20.68
CA VAL A 222 -2.02 28.94 19.93
C VAL A 222 -2.37 28.05 18.74
N ASP A 223 -3.57 27.49 18.75
CA ASP A 223 -4.11 26.75 17.61
C ASP A 223 -4.42 27.70 16.46
N LEU A 224 -3.95 27.39 15.25
CA LEU A 224 -4.15 28.18 14.04
C LEU A 224 -5.34 27.67 13.23
N ARG A 225 -5.39 26.35 13.04
CA ARG A 225 -6.41 25.65 12.28
C ARG A 225 -6.44 24.16 12.62
N SER A 226 -7.46 23.48 12.15
CA SER A 226 -7.54 22.02 12.26
C SER A 226 -8.24 21.39 11.09
N TYR A 227 -7.90 20.15 10.79
CA TYR A 227 -8.52 19.35 9.73
C TYR A 227 -9.27 18.21 10.39
N ARG A 228 -10.60 18.21 10.29
CA ARG A 228 -11.47 17.15 10.79
C ARG A 228 -11.66 16.12 9.70
N VAL A 229 -11.50 14.85 10.04
CA VAL A 229 -11.67 13.73 9.10
C VAL A 229 -12.91 12.94 9.52
N GLN A 230 -13.80 12.68 8.57
CA GLN A 230 -14.99 11.87 8.78
C GLN A 230 -14.95 10.63 7.90
N TYR A 231 -15.73 9.64 8.32
CA TYR A 231 -15.73 8.33 7.73
C TYR A 231 -17.11 7.75 7.67
N ARG A 232 -17.31 6.88 6.68
CA ARG A 232 -18.40 5.91 6.63
C ARG A 232 -17.82 4.50 6.68
N GLN A 233 -18.61 3.53 7.13
CA GLN A 233 -18.25 2.12 6.99
C GLN A 233 -18.81 1.59 5.68
N SER A 234 -18.02 0.77 4.98
CA SER A 234 -18.53 0.00 3.85
C SER A 234 -19.58 -1.00 4.33
N SER A 235 -20.74 -1.02 3.68
CA SER A 235 -21.81 -1.99 3.95
C SER A 235 -21.47 -3.43 3.55
N ILE A 236 -20.38 -3.63 2.79
CA ILE A 236 -19.96 -4.93 2.27
C ILE A 236 -18.76 -5.46 3.04
N THR A 237 -17.73 -4.62 3.24
CA THR A 237 -16.45 -5.05 3.84
C THR A 237 -16.30 -4.63 5.30
N ASN A 238 -17.21 -3.81 5.85
CA ASN A 238 -17.08 -3.15 7.15
C ASN A 238 -15.83 -2.27 7.32
N LEU A 239 -15.05 -2.06 6.25
CA LEU A 239 -13.85 -1.23 6.29
C LEU A 239 -14.22 0.25 6.37
N SER A 240 -13.37 1.04 7.03
CA SER A 240 -13.53 2.49 7.10
C SER A 240 -13.17 3.14 5.77
N LEU A 241 -14.07 3.98 5.28
CA LEU A 241 -13.92 4.77 4.06
C LEU A 241 -13.95 6.26 4.46
N LEU A 242 -12.91 7.00 4.12
CA LEU A 242 -12.81 8.43 4.41
C LEU A 242 -13.86 9.16 3.58
N SER A 243 -14.84 9.77 4.24
CA SER A 243 -15.99 10.40 3.57
C SER A 243 -15.78 11.89 3.34
N SER A 244 -15.07 12.57 4.23
CA SER A 244 -14.78 13.98 4.06
C SER A 244 -13.61 14.48 4.90
N ILE A 245 -12.98 15.56 4.42
CA ILE A 245 -12.02 16.38 5.16
C ILE A 245 -12.55 17.81 5.25
N THR A 246 -12.60 18.36 6.46
CA THR A 246 -13.07 19.72 6.72
C THR A 246 -11.98 20.52 7.41
N GLU A 247 -11.53 21.61 6.80
CA GLU A 247 -10.66 22.57 7.48
C GLU A 247 -11.50 23.52 8.36
N CYS A 248 -11.08 23.68 9.60
CA CYS A 248 -11.69 24.55 10.59
C CYS A 248 -10.68 25.63 11.00
N SER A 249 -11.04 26.90 10.88
CA SER A 249 -10.24 28.01 11.40
C SER A 249 -10.20 28.02 12.94
N ARG A 250 -9.23 28.74 13.52
CA ARG A 250 -9.14 28.97 14.98
C ARG A 250 -10.45 29.43 15.63
N LYS A 251 -11.27 30.24 14.94
CA LYS A 251 -12.55 30.75 15.45
C LYS A 251 -13.72 29.75 15.31
N GLY A 252 -13.44 28.50 14.94
CA GLY A 252 -14.46 27.47 14.75
C GLY A 252 -15.32 27.63 13.50
N ARG A 253 -14.88 28.48 12.54
CA ARG A 253 -15.53 28.55 11.21
C ARG A 253 -14.96 27.45 10.34
N ASP A 254 -15.84 26.56 9.90
CA ASP A 254 -15.55 25.45 8.99
C ASP A 254 -15.58 25.94 7.53
N LEU A 255 -14.61 25.52 6.73
CA LEU A 255 -14.68 25.62 5.27
C LEU A 255 -15.62 24.54 4.72
N VAL A 256 -16.04 24.69 3.46
CA VAL A 256 -16.80 23.66 2.76
C VAL A 256 -15.96 22.37 2.72
N PRO A 257 -16.50 21.21 3.13
CA PRO A 257 -15.75 19.96 3.16
C PRO A 257 -15.36 19.49 1.76
N THR A 258 -14.19 18.86 1.66
CA THR A 258 -13.84 18.00 0.52
C THR A 258 -14.46 16.64 0.76
N GLU A 259 -15.37 16.20 -0.11
CA GLU A 259 -16.09 14.92 0.02
C GLU A 259 -15.52 13.85 -0.91
N PHE A 260 -15.62 12.60 -0.47
CA PHE A 260 -15.15 11.43 -1.20
C PHE A 260 -16.21 10.34 -1.24
N THR A 261 -16.34 9.71 -2.39
CA THR A 261 -17.28 8.62 -2.64
C THR A 261 -16.57 7.43 -3.26
N TYR A 262 -17.06 6.22 -2.96
CA TYR A 262 -16.46 4.96 -3.40
C TYR A 262 -17.45 4.17 -4.24
N SER A 263 -16.96 3.52 -5.30
CA SER A 263 -17.74 2.63 -6.16
C SER A 263 -17.98 1.26 -5.50
N GLY A 264 -19.10 0.61 -5.85
CA GLY A 264 -19.38 -0.77 -5.45
C GLY A 264 -20.18 -0.93 -4.15
N GLU A 265 -20.69 0.15 -3.57
CA GLU A 265 -21.52 0.11 -2.36
C GLU A 265 -23.01 -0.17 -2.61
N THR A 266 -23.42 -0.40 -3.86
CA THR A 266 -24.77 -0.92 -4.11
C THR A 266 -24.85 -2.32 -3.50
N ALA A 267 -25.62 -2.43 -2.41
CA ALA A 267 -26.17 -3.70 -1.95
C ALA A 267 -26.62 -4.45 -3.21
N ALA A 268 -26.10 -5.67 -3.39
CA ALA A 268 -26.35 -6.47 -4.58
C ALA A 268 -27.81 -6.26 -4.99
N GLY A 269 -28.03 -5.63 -6.16
CA GLY A 269 -29.38 -5.40 -6.66
C GLY A 269 -30.12 -6.73 -6.56
N SER A 270 -31.41 -6.70 -6.22
CA SER A 270 -32.26 -7.87 -5.94
C SER A 270 -32.39 -8.89 -7.08
N GLY A 271 -31.57 -8.78 -8.12
CA GLY A 271 -31.37 -9.81 -9.11
C GLY A 271 -30.59 -11.00 -8.54
N PRO A 272 -30.73 -12.17 -9.18
CA PRO A 272 -30.04 -13.38 -8.73
C PRO A 272 -28.52 -13.20 -8.85
N ILE A 273 -27.80 -13.61 -7.79
CA ILE A 273 -26.32 -13.65 -7.73
C ILE A 273 -25.77 -14.55 -8.84
N PHE A 274 -26.49 -15.63 -9.14
CA PHE A 274 -26.23 -16.49 -10.29
C PHE A 274 -27.11 -16.07 -11.46
N ARG A 275 -26.47 -15.59 -12.52
CA ARG A 275 -27.14 -15.46 -13.81
C ARG A 275 -26.70 -16.65 -14.65
N VAL A 276 -27.67 -17.38 -15.20
CA VAL A 276 -27.38 -18.29 -16.29
C VAL A 276 -27.05 -17.41 -17.49
N ASP A 277 -25.79 -17.39 -17.88
CA ASP A 277 -25.43 -16.82 -19.16
C ASP A 277 -25.92 -17.80 -20.24
N ASN A 278 -26.99 -17.43 -20.94
CA ASN A 278 -27.56 -18.23 -22.02
C ASN A 278 -26.70 -18.19 -23.29
N ALA A 279 -25.60 -17.42 -23.29
CA ALA A 279 -24.55 -17.59 -24.26
C ALA A 279 -23.88 -18.94 -24.02
N ILE A 280 -24.43 -20.01 -24.64
CA ILE A 280 -23.72 -21.27 -24.78
C ILE A 280 -22.49 -20.96 -25.65
N SER A 281 -21.38 -20.58 -25.01
CA SER A 281 -20.08 -20.54 -25.66
C SER A 281 -19.65 -21.98 -25.87
N THR A 282 -20.11 -22.59 -26.97
CA THR A 282 -19.54 -23.86 -27.41
C THR A 282 -18.08 -23.59 -27.72
N LEU A 283 -17.18 -24.12 -26.89
CA LEU A 283 -15.76 -24.12 -27.18
C LEU A 283 -15.57 -24.90 -28.48
N GLN A 284 -15.34 -24.20 -29.58
CA GLN A 284 -15.25 -24.84 -30.88
C GLN A 284 -14.14 -25.91 -30.86
N GLY A 285 -14.47 -27.11 -31.32
CA GLY A 285 -13.56 -28.24 -31.39
C GLY A 285 -13.33 -29.02 -30.07
N THR A 286 -14.06 -28.74 -28.98
CA THR A 286 -13.96 -29.55 -27.75
C THR A 286 -14.87 -30.78 -27.81
N ARG A 287 -14.32 -31.92 -28.19
CA ARG A 287 -14.89 -33.22 -27.82
C ARG A 287 -13.94 -33.91 -26.83
N ASN A 288 -14.53 -34.65 -25.89
CA ASN A 288 -13.84 -35.49 -24.90
C ASN A 288 -12.96 -34.72 -23.90
N ASN A 289 -13.43 -33.56 -23.43
CA ASN A 289 -12.81 -32.89 -22.28
C ASN A 289 -13.09 -33.71 -21.01
N ILE A 290 -12.04 -34.08 -20.29
CA ILE A 290 -12.14 -34.68 -18.95
C ILE A 290 -12.21 -33.58 -17.89
N SER A 291 -11.47 -32.49 -18.11
CA SER A 291 -11.38 -31.38 -17.17
C SER A 291 -11.14 -30.08 -17.92
N ILE A 292 -11.73 -28.99 -17.41
CA ILE A 292 -11.50 -27.63 -17.86
C ILE A 292 -10.99 -26.85 -16.65
N VAL A 293 -9.79 -26.33 -16.76
CA VAL A 293 -9.17 -25.51 -15.71
C VAL A 293 -9.17 -24.06 -16.18
N PRO A 294 -9.82 -23.13 -15.46
CA PRO A 294 -9.71 -21.70 -15.72
C PRO A 294 -8.38 -21.16 -15.17
N LEU A 295 -7.58 -20.49 -16.00
CA LEU A 295 -6.31 -19.87 -15.62
C LEU A 295 -5.93 -18.75 -16.59
N ASN A 296 -5.07 -17.82 -16.17
CA ASN A 296 -4.55 -16.76 -17.04
C ASN A 296 -3.26 -17.23 -17.74
N ILE A 297 -3.40 -18.12 -18.73
CA ILE A 297 -2.27 -18.75 -19.46
C ILE A 297 -1.48 -17.70 -20.24
N SER A 298 -2.18 -16.75 -20.83
CA SER A 298 -1.61 -15.72 -21.70
C SER A 298 -1.00 -14.55 -20.96
N GLY A 299 -1.24 -14.42 -19.66
CA GLY A 299 -0.79 -13.27 -18.86
C GLY A 299 -1.59 -11.98 -19.08
N ARG A 300 -2.68 -12.00 -19.88
CA ARG A 300 -3.44 -10.79 -20.26
C ARG A 300 -4.47 -10.33 -19.22
N GLY A 301 -4.59 -11.06 -18.09
CA GLY A 301 -5.55 -10.74 -17.04
C GLY A 301 -6.98 -11.15 -17.38
N LEU A 302 -7.16 -11.97 -18.41
CA LEU A 302 -8.41 -12.64 -18.74
C LEU A 302 -8.32 -14.12 -18.38
N THR A 303 -9.45 -14.73 -18.04
CA THR A 303 -9.50 -16.16 -17.71
C THR A 303 -9.48 -16.99 -18.99
N ASP A 304 -8.31 -17.50 -19.36
CA ASP A 304 -8.15 -18.53 -20.39
C ASP A 304 -8.61 -19.89 -19.84
N LEU A 305 -8.73 -20.89 -20.72
CA LEU A 305 -9.11 -22.24 -20.34
C LEU A 305 -8.07 -23.26 -20.79
N ALA A 306 -7.63 -24.13 -19.89
CA ALA A 306 -6.87 -25.33 -20.22
C ALA A 306 -7.82 -26.53 -20.19
N CYS A 307 -8.06 -27.13 -21.35
CA CYS A 307 -8.92 -28.30 -21.50
C CYS A 307 -8.05 -29.56 -21.57
N LEU A 308 -8.13 -30.40 -20.54
CA LEU A 308 -7.55 -31.73 -20.54
C LEU A 308 -8.48 -32.66 -21.33
N ARG A 309 -7.93 -33.32 -22.36
CA ARG A 309 -8.69 -34.12 -23.30
C ARG A 309 -8.16 -35.54 -23.33
N TYR A 310 -9.07 -36.52 -23.35
CA TYR A 310 -8.72 -37.92 -23.55
C TYR A 310 -9.40 -38.49 -24.78
N GLN A 311 -8.60 -39.02 -25.69
CA GLN A 311 -9.09 -39.67 -26.89
C GLN A 311 -9.06 -41.18 -26.69
N THR A 312 -10.23 -41.78 -26.53
CA THR A 312 -10.39 -43.21 -26.21
C THR A 312 -9.80 -44.13 -27.27
N GLU A 313 -9.93 -43.77 -28.56
CA GLU A 313 -9.42 -44.55 -29.69
C GLU A 313 -7.89 -44.68 -29.69
N THR A 314 -7.19 -43.59 -29.39
CA THR A 314 -5.73 -43.53 -29.39
C THR A 314 -5.13 -43.71 -28.00
N LYS A 315 -5.97 -43.77 -26.95
CA LYS A 315 -5.59 -43.71 -25.54
C LYS A 315 -4.66 -42.53 -25.21
N GLN A 316 -4.80 -41.42 -25.94
CA GLN A 316 -3.94 -40.24 -25.76
C GLN A 316 -4.58 -39.19 -24.87
N LEU A 317 -3.78 -38.66 -23.95
CA LEU A 317 -4.07 -37.46 -23.20
C LEU A 317 -3.47 -36.25 -23.94
N SER A 318 -4.25 -35.18 -24.08
CA SER A 318 -3.77 -33.94 -24.70
C SER A 318 -4.28 -32.72 -23.96
N LEU A 319 -3.51 -31.63 -24.03
CA LEU A 319 -3.90 -30.35 -23.46
C LEU A 319 -4.23 -29.39 -24.61
N LYS A 320 -5.46 -28.87 -24.64
CA LYS A 320 -5.86 -27.81 -25.55
C LYS A 320 -6.15 -26.54 -24.77
N THR A 321 -5.52 -25.44 -25.17
CA THR A 321 -5.74 -24.14 -24.53
C THR A 321 -6.70 -23.30 -25.36
N TYR A 322 -7.54 -22.54 -24.68
CA TYR A 322 -8.45 -21.57 -25.26
C TYR A 322 -8.18 -20.22 -24.64
N LEU A 323 -7.89 -19.25 -25.49
CA LEU A 323 -7.49 -17.93 -25.11
C LEU A 323 -8.71 -17.01 -25.09
N ALA A 324 -8.91 -16.33 -23.96
CA ALA A 324 -9.97 -15.37 -23.79
C ALA A 324 -9.64 -14.06 -24.49
N GLU A 325 -10.64 -13.50 -25.17
CA GLU A 325 -10.59 -12.21 -25.83
C GLU A 325 -11.87 -11.42 -25.52
N LYS A 326 -11.73 -10.11 -25.32
CA LYS A 326 -12.89 -9.20 -25.27
C LYS A 326 -13.30 -8.87 -26.69
N LYS A 327 -14.52 -9.21 -27.09
CA LYS A 327 -15.13 -8.83 -28.36
C LYS A 327 -16.44 -8.09 -28.10
N ARG A 328 -16.83 -7.21 -29.02
CA ARG A 328 -18.20 -6.68 -29.01
C ARG A 328 -19.12 -7.69 -29.68
N ASP A 329 -20.29 -7.92 -29.10
CA ASP A 329 -21.35 -8.67 -29.76
C ASP A 329 -22.07 -7.80 -30.81
N ASP A 330 -23.08 -8.36 -31.46
CA ASP A 330 -23.84 -7.68 -32.51
C ASP A 330 -24.65 -6.47 -31.98
N HIS A 331 -24.80 -6.34 -30.66
CA HIS A 331 -25.45 -5.22 -29.98
C HIS A 331 -24.45 -4.19 -29.43
N GLY A 332 -23.15 -4.41 -29.63
CA GLY A 332 -22.07 -3.53 -29.18
C GLY A 332 -21.63 -3.76 -27.73
N GLU A 333 -22.19 -4.75 -27.04
CA GLU A 333 -21.84 -5.10 -25.66
C GLU A 333 -20.52 -5.88 -25.61
N LEU A 334 -19.69 -5.62 -24.60
CA LEU A 334 -18.42 -6.31 -24.44
C LEU A 334 -18.65 -7.71 -23.85
N VAL A 335 -18.34 -8.74 -24.64
CA VAL A 335 -18.42 -10.15 -24.25
C VAL A 335 -17.04 -10.81 -24.29
N LEU A 336 -16.84 -11.80 -23.42
CA LEU A 336 -15.68 -12.68 -23.45
C LEU A 336 -15.92 -13.81 -24.46
N LYS A 337 -14.99 -14.02 -25.37
CA LYS A 337 -14.98 -15.16 -26.30
C LYS A 337 -13.68 -15.94 -26.13
N TRP A 338 -13.76 -17.26 -26.25
CA TRP A 338 -12.63 -18.17 -26.13
C TRP A 338 -12.30 -18.76 -27.49
N GLU A 339 -11.09 -18.47 -27.98
CA GLU A 339 -10.60 -19.01 -29.25
C GLU A 339 -9.57 -20.12 -29.00
N PRO A 340 -9.63 -21.23 -29.73
CA PRO A 340 -8.65 -22.29 -29.59
C PRO A 340 -7.27 -21.74 -29.98
N SER A 341 -6.24 -22.10 -29.21
CA SER A 341 -4.86 -21.79 -29.61
C SER A 341 -4.56 -22.36 -31.01
N LEU A 342 -3.78 -21.62 -31.80
CA LEU A 342 -3.52 -21.92 -33.22
C LEU A 342 -2.85 -23.29 -33.45
N HIS A 343 -2.22 -23.87 -32.42
CA HIS A 343 -1.46 -25.11 -32.54
C HIS A 343 -2.23 -26.27 -31.89
N ALA A 344 -1.94 -27.51 -32.30
CA ALA A 344 -2.66 -28.71 -31.85
C ALA A 344 -2.63 -28.97 -30.33
N GLY A 345 -1.84 -28.19 -29.59
CA GLY A 345 -1.59 -28.36 -28.16
C GLY A 345 -0.41 -29.31 -27.92
N ALA A 346 0.06 -29.36 -26.67
CA ALA A 346 1.06 -30.34 -26.27
C ALA A 346 0.40 -31.72 -26.10
N LYS A 347 0.98 -32.75 -26.73
CA LYS A 347 0.59 -34.14 -26.48
C LYS A 347 1.33 -34.63 -25.24
N LEU A 348 0.59 -35.14 -24.26
CA LEU A 348 1.17 -35.79 -23.10
C LEU A 348 1.26 -37.28 -23.42
N HIS A 349 2.49 -37.76 -23.59
CA HIS A 349 2.72 -39.20 -23.65
C HIS A 349 2.54 -39.76 -22.24
N CYS A 350 1.49 -40.56 -22.01
CA CYS A 350 1.40 -41.36 -20.81
C CYS A 350 2.57 -42.35 -20.81
N LEU A 351 3.47 -42.25 -19.83
CA LEU A 351 4.38 -43.33 -19.48
C LEU A 351 3.51 -44.53 -19.08
N SER A 352 3.54 -45.59 -19.89
CA SER A 352 2.91 -46.85 -19.52
C SER A 352 3.69 -47.42 -18.34
N TRP A 353 3.07 -47.45 -17.16
CA TRP A 353 3.50 -48.33 -16.09
C TRP A 353 3.05 -49.74 -16.48
N THR A 354 3.98 -50.53 -17.00
CA THR A 354 3.85 -51.99 -17.10
C THR A 354 4.19 -52.64 -15.78
#